data_AF-A0A4W2E7Q0-F1
#
_entry.id   AF-A0A4W2E7Q0-F1
#
_cell.length_a   1.000
_cell.length_b   1.000
_cell.length_c   1.000
_cell.angle_alpha   90.00
_cell.angle_beta   90.00
_cell.angle_gamma   90.00
#
_symmetry.space_group_name_H-M   'P 1'
#
loop_
_entity.id
_entity.type
_entity.pdbx_description
1 polymer ?
#
loop_
_entity_poly.entity_id
_entity_poly.type
_entity_poly.pdbx_seq_one_letter_code
_entity_poly.pdbx_strand_id
1 'polypeptide(L)'
;MVVLAPAWSPTTSLLLLLLLLSPGLQGTPDCSFRHSPISSTFAIKIGKLSKYLLQDYPVTVASNLQDDKLCGAFWRLVLAQRWMGRLKTVAGSEMEKLLEDVNTEIHFVTSCAFQPLPSCLRFVQANISHLLQDTHQQLEALKPWITHRNFSRCLELQCQPDSPTLLPPRSPGALGATSLPGPQSPLLLLLLLLLLPVALLLLATAWCLCRWRRRRRTRYPGERVSQQGAQSGWRGSRG
;
A
#
# COMPACT_ATOMS: atom_id res chain seq x y z
N MET A 1 52.24 -10.19 -1.89
CA MET A 1 50.76 -10.26 -1.98
C MET A 1 50.22 -8.89 -1.63
N VAL A 2 49.71 -8.14 -2.62
CA VAL A 2 49.03 -6.87 -2.38
C VAL A 2 47.60 -7.20 -2.01
N VAL A 3 47.24 -6.98 -0.74
CA VAL A 3 45.85 -7.10 -0.29
C VAL A 3 45.13 -5.84 -0.77
N LEU A 4 44.37 -5.97 -1.85
CA LEU A 4 43.40 -4.98 -2.27
C LEU A 4 42.24 -5.02 -1.26
N ALA A 5 42.29 -4.15 -0.25
CA ALA A 5 41.13 -3.86 0.57
C ALA A 5 40.10 -3.16 -0.32
N PRO A 6 38.85 -3.66 -0.40
CA PRO A 6 37.88 -3.04 -1.28
C PRO A 6 37.43 -1.72 -0.63
N ALA A 7 37.54 -0.63 -1.39
CA ALA A 7 37.08 0.69 -1.00
C ALA A 7 35.54 0.74 -1.09
N TRP A 8 34.84 0.21 -0.09
CA TRP A 8 33.38 0.36 0.02
C TRP A 8 33.14 1.75 0.59
N SER A 9 32.78 2.69 -0.29
CA SER A 9 32.41 4.04 0.11
C SER A 9 31.11 4.00 0.92
N PRO A 10 31.02 4.58 2.13
CA PRO A 10 29.78 4.61 2.91
C PRO A 10 28.64 5.38 2.22
N THR A 11 28.94 6.14 1.17
CA THR A 11 27.97 6.86 0.34
C THR A 11 27.15 5.96 -0.57
N THR A 12 27.68 4.83 -1.07
CA THR A 12 26.92 3.92 -1.95
C THR A 12 25.83 3.17 -1.20
N SER A 13 26.09 2.73 0.04
CA SER A 13 25.07 2.09 0.89
C SER A 13 23.96 3.05 1.30
N LEU A 14 24.29 4.33 1.52
CA LEU A 14 23.33 5.36 1.89
C LEU A 14 22.44 5.75 0.69
N LEU A 15 23.01 5.79 -0.52
CA LEU A 15 22.25 5.98 -1.76
C LEU A 15 21.32 4.80 -2.06
N LEU A 16 21.76 3.56 -1.85
CA LEU A 16 20.91 2.37 -1.96
C LEU A 16 19.76 2.37 -0.95
N LEU A 17 20.03 2.78 0.30
CA LEU A 17 19.01 2.93 1.32
C LEU A 17 18.01 4.03 0.95
N LEU A 18 18.47 5.19 0.45
CA LEU A 18 17.61 6.27 -0.06
C LEU A 18 16.78 5.82 -1.27
N LEU A 19 17.34 4.99 -2.16
CA LEU A 19 16.61 4.45 -3.32
C LEU A 19 15.50 3.48 -2.89
N LEU A 20 15.78 2.61 -1.90
CA LEU A 20 14.80 1.71 -1.29
C LEU A 20 13.73 2.44 -0.48
N LEU A 21 14.06 3.61 0.07
CA LEU A 21 13.13 4.48 0.82
C LEU A 21 12.41 5.51 -0.05
N SER A 22 12.71 5.57 -1.34
CA SER A 22 12.03 6.47 -2.28
C SER A 22 10.67 5.89 -2.67
N PRO A 23 9.53 6.50 -2.29
CA PRO A 23 8.21 6.03 -2.69
C PRO A 23 7.94 6.15 -4.21
N GLY A 24 8.88 6.74 -4.96
CA GLY A 24 8.71 7.14 -6.35
C GLY A 24 9.35 6.23 -7.41
N LEU A 25 9.85 5.05 -7.05
CA LEU A 25 10.36 4.05 -8.01
C LEU A 25 9.39 2.88 -8.24
N GLN A 26 8.27 2.82 -7.52
CA GLN A 26 7.11 2.09 -8.02
C GLN A 26 6.57 2.90 -9.19
N GLY A 27 6.78 2.39 -10.41
CA GLY A 27 6.02 2.85 -11.57
C GLY A 27 4.54 2.91 -11.22
N THR A 28 3.78 3.75 -11.93
CA THR A 28 2.32 3.81 -11.77
C THR A 28 1.78 2.39 -11.69
N PRO A 29 1.09 2.01 -10.60
CA PRO A 29 0.69 0.62 -10.42
C PRO A 29 -0.19 0.22 -11.59
N ASP A 30 0.30 -0.73 -12.39
CA ASP A 30 -0.41 -1.21 -13.56
C ASP A 30 -1.39 -2.32 -13.14
N CYS A 31 -2.61 -2.27 -13.65
CA CYS A 31 -3.62 -3.30 -13.45
C CYS A 31 -4.21 -3.72 -14.81
N SER A 32 -3.77 -4.87 -15.30
CA SER A 32 -4.27 -5.49 -16.53
C SER A 32 -4.08 -7.01 -16.50
N PHE A 33 -4.92 -7.73 -17.23
CA PHE A 33 -4.91 -9.19 -17.22
C PHE A 33 -4.62 -9.74 -18.62
N ARG A 34 -3.50 -10.46 -18.80
CA ARG A 34 -3.18 -11.07 -20.10
C ARG A 34 -4.06 -12.27 -20.44
N HIS A 35 -4.45 -13.01 -19.41
CA HIS A 35 -5.35 -14.15 -19.50
C HIS A 35 -6.59 -13.87 -18.67
N SER A 36 -7.74 -14.44 -19.05
CA SER A 36 -8.98 -14.21 -18.33
C SER A 36 -8.89 -14.84 -16.93
N PRO A 37 -8.97 -14.04 -15.85
CA PRO A 37 -8.99 -14.58 -14.50
C PRO A 37 -10.40 -15.07 -14.09
N ILE A 38 -11.42 -14.81 -14.93
CA ILE A 38 -12.82 -15.13 -14.64
C ILE A 38 -13.16 -16.50 -15.24
N SER A 39 -13.36 -17.48 -14.36
CA SER A 39 -13.73 -18.86 -14.71
C SER A 39 -15.02 -18.93 -15.53
N SER A 40 -15.29 -20.07 -16.17
CA SER A 40 -16.62 -20.38 -16.71
C SER A 40 -17.58 -20.93 -15.65
N THR A 41 -17.07 -21.29 -14.47
CA THR A 41 -17.83 -22.02 -13.44
C THR A 41 -18.27 -21.16 -12.25
N PHE A 42 -18.01 -19.84 -12.26
CA PHE A 42 -18.39 -18.96 -11.15
C PHE A 42 -19.89 -19.01 -10.83
N ALA A 43 -20.74 -19.09 -11.85
CA ALA A 43 -22.19 -19.16 -11.68
C ALA A 43 -22.61 -20.40 -10.86
N ILE A 44 -21.96 -21.54 -11.10
CA ILE A 44 -22.21 -22.78 -10.36
C ILE A 44 -21.79 -22.63 -8.90
N LYS A 45 -20.63 -22.03 -8.63
CA LYS A 45 -20.12 -21.81 -7.27
C LYS A 45 -20.98 -20.84 -6.47
N ILE A 46 -21.35 -19.70 -7.07
CA ILE A 46 -22.26 -18.72 -6.45
C ILE A 46 -23.63 -19.35 -6.18
N GLY A 47 -24.18 -20.07 -7.15
CA GLY A 47 -25.47 -20.77 -6.99
C GLY A 47 -25.42 -21.86 -5.91
N LYS A 48 -24.28 -22.57 -5.77
CA LYS A 48 -24.07 -23.55 -4.70
C LYS A 48 -24.04 -22.85 -3.34
N LEU A 49 -23.27 -21.79 -3.16
CA LEU A 49 -23.21 -21.03 -1.90
C LEU A 49 -24.59 -20.51 -1.49
N SER A 50 -25.34 -19.93 -2.43
CA SER A 50 -26.67 -19.38 -2.16
C SER A 50 -27.62 -20.43 -1.56
N LYS A 51 -27.55 -21.70 -1.99
CA LYS A 51 -28.42 -22.77 -1.44
C LYS A 51 -28.22 -23.05 0.05
N TYR A 52 -27.06 -22.71 0.61
CA TYR A 52 -26.72 -22.98 2.01
C TYR A 52 -26.76 -21.71 2.89
N LEU A 53 -27.00 -20.53 2.31
CA LEU A 53 -27.03 -19.27 3.04
C LEU A 53 -28.45 -18.87 3.45
N LEU A 54 -28.53 -18.22 4.61
CA LEU A 54 -29.67 -17.38 4.97
C LEU A 54 -29.67 -16.16 4.05
N GLN A 55 -30.64 -16.09 3.14
CA GLN A 55 -30.65 -15.12 2.03
C GLN A 55 -30.71 -13.66 2.48
N ASP A 56 -31.21 -13.43 3.69
CA ASP A 56 -31.39 -12.16 4.38
C ASP A 56 -30.24 -11.83 5.33
N TYR A 57 -29.18 -12.65 5.37
CA TYR A 57 -28.01 -12.36 6.19
C TYR A 57 -27.48 -10.95 5.90
N PRO A 58 -27.30 -10.10 6.93
CA PRO A 58 -26.98 -8.70 6.73
C PRO A 58 -25.53 -8.52 6.28
N VAL A 59 -25.36 -7.91 5.12
CA VAL A 59 -24.09 -7.45 4.57
C VAL A 59 -24.18 -5.95 4.26
N THR A 60 -23.11 -5.36 3.72
CA THR A 60 -23.14 -3.97 3.28
C THR A 60 -22.70 -3.83 1.83
N VAL A 61 -23.32 -2.91 1.11
CA VAL A 61 -22.95 -2.53 -0.26
C VAL A 61 -22.69 -1.03 -0.31
N ALA A 62 -21.81 -0.59 -1.21
CA ALA A 62 -21.55 0.82 -1.38
C ALA A 62 -22.75 1.49 -2.08
N SER A 63 -23.33 2.52 -1.45
CA SER A 63 -24.52 3.21 -1.97
C SER A 63 -24.20 4.38 -2.88
N ASN A 64 -23.01 4.97 -2.74
CA ASN A 64 -22.55 6.14 -3.48
C ASN A 64 -21.28 5.85 -4.27
N LEU A 65 -21.04 4.60 -4.66
CA LEU A 65 -19.94 4.29 -5.57
C LEU A 65 -20.23 4.95 -6.93
N GLN A 66 -19.24 5.64 -7.50
CA GLN A 66 -19.39 6.32 -8.77
C GLN A 66 -19.76 5.33 -9.88
N ASP A 67 -20.74 5.70 -10.69
CA ASP A 67 -21.14 4.90 -11.85
C ASP A 67 -20.16 5.07 -13.03
N ASP A 68 -19.01 4.40 -12.95
CA ASP A 68 -18.01 4.37 -14.03
C ASP A 68 -18.17 3.11 -14.90
N LYS A 69 -18.28 3.30 -16.22
CA LYS A 69 -18.49 2.21 -17.19
C LYS A 69 -17.32 1.23 -17.29
N LEU A 70 -16.11 1.61 -16.88
CA LEU A 70 -14.94 0.74 -16.85
C LEU A 70 -14.74 0.12 -15.47
N CYS A 71 -14.74 0.96 -14.43
CA CYS A 71 -14.29 0.60 -13.10
C CYS A 71 -15.42 0.14 -12.20
N GLY A 72 -16.68 0.49 -12.48
CA GLY A 72 -17.81 0.22 -11.60
C GLY A 72 -17.99 -1.26 -11.27
N ALA A 73 -17.95 -2.14 -12.28
CA ALA A 73 -18.01 -3.59 -12.06
C ALA A 73 -16.81 -4.09 -11.25
N PHE A 74 -15.62 -3.62 -11.58
CA PHE A 74 -14.38 -4.02 -10.92
C PHE A 74 -14.34 -3.59 -9.45
N TRP A 75 -14.77 -2.36 -9.14
CA TRP A 75 -14.88 -1.84 -7.77
C TRP A 75 -15.90 -2.61 -6.93
N ARG A 76 -17.06 -2.95 -7.49
CA ARG A 76 -18.06 -3.77 -6.78
C ARG A 76 -17.49 -5.16 -6.45
N LEU A 77 -16.73 -5.78 -7.36
CA LEU A 77 -16.05 -7.05 -7.09
C LEU A 77 -14.98 -6.94 -5.99
N VAL A 78 -14.23 -5.83 -5.93
CA VAL A 78 -13.27 -5.57 -4.83
C VAL A 78 -13.98 -5.52 -3.47
N LEU A 79 -15.12 -4.84 -3.42
CA LEU A 79 -15.92 -4.76 -2.19
C LEU A 79 -16.52 -6.12 -1.82
N ALA A 80 -17.01 -6.88 -2.80
CA ALA A 80 -17.51 -8.24 -2.61
C ALA A 80 -16.41 -9.19 -2.12
N GLN A 81 -15.19 -9.09 -2.64
CA GLN A 81 -14.05 -9.90 -2.21
C GLN A 81 -13.73 -9.68 -0.73
N ARG A 82 -13.74 -8.42 -0.26
CA ARG A 82 -13.56 -8.10 1.16
C ARG A 82 -14.67 -8.72 2.02
N TRP A 83 -15.91 -8.73 1.52
CA TRP A 83 -17.03 -9.38 2.20
C TRP A 83 -16.86 -10.89 2.29
N MET A 84 -16.45 -11.56 1.21
CA MET A 84 -16.14 -13.00 1.25
C MET A 84 -15.07 -13.30 2.30
N GLY A 85 -13.99 -12.50 2.34
CA GLY A 85 -12.95 -12.61 3.37
C GLY A 85 -13.50 -12.47 4.79
N ARG A 86 -14.39 -11.50 5.06
CA ARG A 86 -15.02 -11.32 6.38
C ARG A 86 -15.94 -12.49 6.74
N LEU A 87 -16.79 -12.92 5.81
CA LEU A 87 -17.75 -14.01 6.05
C LEU A 87 -17.03 -15.31 6.41
N LYS A 88 -15.88 -15.60 5.78
CA LYS A 88 -15.07 -16.78 6.11
C LYS A 88 -14.65 -16.80 7.58
N THR A 89 -14.32 -15.65 8.17
CA THR A 89 -13.84 -15.59 9.57
C THR A 89 -14.91 -15.97 10.61
N VAL A 90 -16.18 -15.92 10.24
CA VAL A 90 -17.32 -16.22 11.12
C VAL A 90 -18.09 -17.46 10.70
N ALA A 91 -17.66 -18.14 9.63
CA ALA A 91 -18.32 -19.30 9.07
C ALA A 91 -17.88 -20.60 9.77
N GLY A 92 -18.79 -21.56 9.86
CA GLY A 92 -18.43 -22.95 10.19
C GLY A 92 -17.65 -23.61 9.06
N SER A 93 -16.96 -24.71 9.34
CA SER A 93 -15.99 -25.34 8.41
C SER A 93 -16.55 -25.66 7.01
N GLU A 94 -17.77 -26.18 6.91
CA GLU A 94 -18.38 -26.48 5.60
C GLU A 94 -18.82 -25.21 4.87
N MET A 95 -19.29 -24.19 5.60
CA MET A 95 -19.66 -22.91 5.02
C MET A 95 -18.42 -22.14 4.54
N GLU A 96 -17.32 -22.21 5.29
CA GLU A 96 -16.04 -21.61 4.91
C GLU A 96 -15.56 -22.13 3.55
N LYS A 97 -15.68 -23.44 3.29
CA LYS A 97 -15.33 -24.03 1.98
C LYS A 97 -16.17 -23.43 0.85
N LEU A 98 -17.48 -23.28 1.06
CA LEU A 98 -18.38 -22.68 0.04
C LEU A 98 -18.05 -21.20 -0.20
N LEU A 99 -17.74 -20.45 0.86
CA LEU A 99 -17.31 -19.06 0.77
C LEU A 99 -15.95 -18.94 0.08
N GLU A 100 -15.03 -19.87 0.33
CA GLU A 100 -13.73 -19.88 -0.33
C GLU A 100 -13.84 -20.21 -1.82
N ASP A 101 -14.71 -21.17 -2.19
CA ASP A 101 -15.01 -21.46 -3.59
C ASP A 101 -15.45 -20.19 -4.33
N VAL A 102 -16.32 -19.36 -3.74
CA VAL A 102 -16.76 -18.09 -4.35
C VAL A 102 -15.67 -17.01 -4.24
N ASN A 103 -14.95 -16.92 -3.13
CA ASN A 103 -13.85 -15.97 -2.94
C ASN A 103 -12.78 -16.14 -4.02
N THR A 104 -12.41 -17.38 -4.36
CA THR A 104 -11.41 -17.66 -5.41
C THR A 104 -11.83 -17.15 -6.79
N GLU A 105 -13.13 -17.12 -7.10
CA GLU A 105 -13.65 -16.59 -8.38
C GLU A 105 -13.45 -15.08 -8.53
N ILE A 106 -13.39 -14.35 -7.42
CA ILE A 106 -13.19 -12.89 -7.39
C ILE A 106 -11.84 -12.50 -6.80
N HIS A 107 -11.00 -13.46 -6.42
CA HIS A 107 -9.73 -13.21 -5.74
C HIS A 107 -8.74 -12.42 -6.61
N PHE A 108 -8.85 -12.53 -7.94
CA PHE A 108 -7.99 -11.84 -8.89
C PHE A 108 -7.98 -10.32 -8.70
N VAL A 109 -9.04 -9.71 -8.16
CA VAL A 109 -9.05 -8.26 -7.87
C VAL A 109 -7.98 -7.86 -6.86
N THR A 110 -7.49 -8.79 -6.04
CA THR A 110 -6.42 -8.55 -5.06
C THR A 110 -5.02 -8.53 -5.69
N SER A 111 -4.88 -9.00 -6.94
CA SER A 111 -3.60 -8.90 -7.67
C SER A 111 -3.24 -7.48 -8.07
N CYS A 112 -4.20 -6.55 -8.00
CA CYS A 112 -4.02 -5.14 -8.27
C CYS A 112 -3.84 -4.35 -6.96
N ALA A 113 -2.90 -3.41 -6.95
CA ALA A 113 -2.55 -2.60 -5.77
C ALA A 113 -3.58 -1.47 -5.53
N PHE A 114 -4.78 -1.86 -5.09
CA PHE A 114 -5.84 -0.91 -4.75
C PHE A 114 -5.42 0.02 -3.61
N GLN A 115 -5.78 1.29 -3.74
CA GLN A 115 -5.70 2.23 -2.64
C GLN A 115 -6.69 1.86 -1.51
N PRO A 116 -6.45 2.32 -0.28
CA PRO A 116 -7.44 2.24 0.80
C PRO A 116 -8.79 2.83 0.37
N LEU A 117 -9.88 2.37 1.01
CA LEU A 117 -11.21 2.88 0.67
C LEU A 117 -11.27 4.39 0.97
N PRO A 118 -11.80 5.20 0.05
CA PRO A 118 -11.91 6.63 0.28
C PRO A 118 -12.93 6.89 1.41
N SER A 119 -12.69 7.95 2.18
CA SER A 119 -13.54 8.33 3.32
C SER A 119 -14.97 8.73 2.91
N CYS A 120 -15.17 9.12 1.65
CA CYS A 120 -16.49 9.45 1.10
C CYS A 120 -17.39 8.21 0.91
N LEU A 121 -16.83 7.00 0.88
CA LEU A 121 -17.59 5.80 0.54
C LEU A 121 -18.59 5.47 1.64
N ARG A 122 -19.87 5.46 1.28
CA ARG A 122 -20.99 5.16 2.17
C ARG A 122 -21.47 3.74 1.91
N PHE A 123 -21.72 3.04 3.00
CA PHE A 123 -22.20 1.67 3.00
C PHE A 123 -23.60 1.64 3.56
N VAL A 124 -24.48 0.91 2.88
CA VAL A 124 -25.84 0.63 3.34
C VAL A 124 -25.99 -0.86 3.58
N GLN A 125 -26.83 -1.22 4.55
CA GLN A 125 -27.15 -2.61 4.80
C GLN A 125 -27.95 -3.18 3.63
N ALA A 126 -27.60 -4.40 3.23
CA ALA A 126 -28.30 -5.17 2.21
C ALA A 126 -28.28 -6.64 2.60
N ASN A 127 -29.10 -7.42 1.91
CA ASN A 127 -29.15 -8.87 2.08
C ASN A 127 -27.98 -9.52 1.33
N ILE A 128 -27.42 -10.62 1.86
CA ILE A 128 -26.35 -11.36 1.18
C ILE A 128 -26.75 -11.85 -0.20
N SER A 129 -28.04 -12.17 -0.39
CA SER A 129 -28.60 -12.51 -1.70
C SER A 129 -28.37 -11.41 -2.74
N HIS A 130 -28.51 -10.14 -2.36
CA HIS A 130 -28.23 -9.00 -3.22
C HIS A 130 -26.74 -8.90 -3.56
N LEU A 131 -25.85 -9.10 -2.58
CA LEU A 131 -24.40 -9.10 -2.80
C LEU A 131 -23.97 -10.20 -3.77
N LEU A 132 -24.52 -11.41 -3.63
CA LEU A 132 -24.20 -12.54 -4.51
C LEU A 132 -24.75 -12.35 -5.93
N GLN A 133 -25.97 -11.82 -6.04
CA GLN A 133 -26.57 -11.50 -7.33
C GLN A 133 -25.77 -10.42 -8.06
N ASP A 134 -25.40 -9.34 -7.37
CA ASP A 134 -24.56 -8.29 -7.94
C ASP A 134 -23.20 -8.86 -8.36
N THR A 135 -22.54 -9.65 -7.51
CA THR A 135 -21.25 -10.30 -7.83
C THR A 135 -21.34 -11.14 -9.11
N HIS A 136 -22.41 -11.93 -9.27
CA HIS A 136 -22.67 -12.68 -10.49
C HIS A 136 -22.78 -11.76 -11.71
N GLN A 137 -23.60 -10.71 -11.63
CA GLN A 137 -23.81 -9.77 -12.72
C GLN A 137 -22.54 -9.02 -13.10
N GLN A 138 -21.73 -8.60 -12.11
CA GLN A 138 -20.47 -7.92 -12.36
C GLN A 138 -19.44 -8.85 -13.01
N LEU A 139 -19.39 -10.13 -12.64
CA LEU A 139 -18.52 -11.12 -13.30
C LEU A 139 -18.94 -11.34 -14.76
N GLU A 140 -20.23 -11.53 -15.04
CA GLU A 140 -20.77 -11.65 -16.40
C GLU A 140 -20.42 -10.41 -17.24
N ALA A 141 -20.66 -9.21 -16.72
CA ALA A 141 -20.38 -7.96 -17.41
C ALA A 141 -18.88 -7.77 -17.67
N LEU A 142 -18.02 -8.17 -16.74
CA LEU A 142 -16.57 -7.95 -16.81
C LEU A 142 -15.84 -9.00 -17.66
N LYS A 143 -16.36 -10.23 -17.72
CA LYS A 143 -15.76 -11.37 -18.43
C LYS A 143 -15.26 -11.07 -19.85
N PRO A 144 -16.03 -10.42 -20.75
CA PRO A 144 -15.55 -10.12 -22.10
C PRO A 144 -14.46 -9.02 -22.15
N TRP A 145 -14.39 -8.15 -21.14
CA TRP A 145 -13.54 -6.95 -21.15
C TRP A 145 -12.27 -7.08 -20.31
N ILE A 146 -12.21 -8.04 -19.39
CA ILE A 146 -11.13 -8.15 -18.38
C ILE A 146 -9.73 -8.26 -18.98
N THR A 147 -9.60 -8.86 -20.17
CA THR A 147 -8.33 -9.00 -20.89
C THR A 147 -8.04 -7.90 -21.91
N HIS A 148 -9.04 -7.10 -22.25
CA HIS A 148 -8.97 -6.13 -23.35
C HIS A 148 -8.78 -4.69 -22.87
N ARG A 149 -8.81 -4.45 -21.55
CA ARG A 149 -8.79 -3.12 -20.97
C ARG A 149 -7.72 -2.99 -19.89
N ASN A 150 -7.29 -1.75 -19.68
CA ASN A 150 -6.38 -1.38 -18.62
C ASN A 150 -7.19 -0.78 -17.45
N PHE A 151 -7.08 -1.38 -16.27
CA PHE A 151 -7.79 -1.03 -15.04
C PHE A 151 -6.91 -0.21 -14.07
N SER A 152 -5.74 0.28 -14.48
CA SER A 152 -4.84 1.06 -13.61
C SER A 152 -5.51 2.33 -13.07
N ARG A 153 -6.40 2.95 -13.84
CA ARG A 153 -7.22 4.09 -13.38
C ARG A 153 -8.31 3.70 -12.37
N CYS A 154 -8.58 2.41 -12.21
CA CYS A 154 -9.58 1.88 -11.29
C CYS A 154 -8.98 1.55 -9.92
N LEU A 155 -7.69 1.75 -9.70
CA LEU A 155 -7.05 1.43 -8.41
C LEU A 155 -7.50 2.34 -7.27
N GLU A 156 -8.09 3.48 -7.59
CA GLU A 156 -8.72 4.39 -6.64
C GLU A 156 -10.24 4.35 -6.84
N LEU A 157 -10.96 3.91 -5.81
CA LEU A 157 -12.43 3.91 -5.83
C LEU A 157 -12.91 5.36 -5.78
N GLN A 158 -13.90 5.70 -6.60
CA GLN A 158 -14.49 7.03 -6.61
C GLN A 158 -15.92 6.98 -6.08
N CYS A 159 -16.31 8.05 -5.39
CA CYS A 159 -17.69 8.24 -4.94
C CYS A 159 -18.44 9.11 -5.95
N GLN A 160 -19.73 8.85 -6.11
CA GLN A 160 -20.65 9.77 -6.76
C GLN A 160 -20.59 11.11 -5.99
N PRO A 161 -20.37 12.24 -6.67
CA PRO A 161 -20.50 13.53 -6.00
C PRO A 161 -21.94 13.67 -5.49
N ASP A 162 -22.11 14.15 -4.26
CA ASP A 162 -23.43 14.43 -3.71
C ASP A 162 -24.14 15.36 -4.71
N SER A 163 -25.19 14.87 -5.37
CA SER A 163 -26.05 15.74 -6.17
C SER A 163 -26.52 16.84 -5.22
N PRO A 164 -26.45 18.14 -5.59
CA PRO A 164 -26.96 19.21 -4.77
C PRO A 164 -28.48 19.04 -4.65
N THR A 165 -28.87 18.20 -3.73
CA THR A 165 -30.26 17.89 -3.44
C THR A 165 -30.75 19.12 -2.70
N LEU A 166 -31.62 19.87 -3.38
CA LEU A 166 -32.50 20.88 -2.84
C LEU A 166 -32.82 20.54 -1.38
N LEU A 167 -32.43 21.45 -0.49
CA LEU A 167 -32.71 21.39 0.93
C LEU A 167 -34.19 20.97 1.13
N PRO A 168 -34.48 19.90 1.88
CA PRO A 168 -35.85 19.66 2.30
C PRO A 168 -36.31 20.87 3.13
N PRO A 169 -37.59 21.29 3.06
CA PRO A 169 -38.09 22.41 3.84
C PRO A 169 -37.87 22.11 5.33
N ARG A 170 -37.05 22.94 5.96
CA ARG A 170 -36.62 22.85 7.34
C ARG A 170 -37.83 23.06 8.25
N SER A 171 -38.39 21.97 8.78
CA SER A 171 -39.36 22.04 9.88
C SER A 171 -38.61 22.37 11.19
N PRO A 172 -39.03 23.37 11.97
CA PRO A 172 -38.39 23.71 13.24
C PRO A 172 -38.91 22.80 14.36
N GLY A 173 -38.03 22.00 14.96
CA GLY A 173 -38.39 21.06 16.03
C GLY A 173 -37.20 20.56 16.84
N ALA A 174 -36.67 21.45 17.69
CA ALA A 174 -36.07 21.26 19.01
C ALA A 174 -35.31 19.96 19.40
N LEU A 175 -34.03 20.20 19.79
CA LEU A 175 -33.29 19.68 20.96
C LEU A 175 -32.76 18.24 20.97
N GLY A 176 -31.42 18.13 21.09
CA GLY A 176 -30.75 16.89 21.51
C GLY A 176 -29.27 16.85 21.16
N ALA A 177 -28.44 17.57 21.91
CA ALA A 177 -26.99 17.61 21.77
C ALA A 177 -26.33 16.25 22.07
N THR A 178 -25.41 15.80 21.21
CA THR A 178 -24.20 15.07 21.63
C THR A 178 -23.12 15.28 20.58
N SER A 179 -22.21 16.23 20.82
CA SER A 179 -20.95 16.32 20.10
C SER A 179 -19.87 15.71 20.99
N LEU A 180 -19.24 14.64 20.50
CA LEU A 180 -18.02 14.07 21.06
C LEU A 180 -16.87 14.34 20.07
N PRO A 181 -15.62 14.44 20.58
CA PRO A 181 -14.65 15.41 20.11
C PRO A 181 -13.89 14.93 18.87
N GLY A 182 -13.54 15.89 18.01
CA GLY A 182 -12.67 15.66 16.86
C GLY A 182 -11.27 15.14 17.26
N PRO A 183 -10.63 14.33 16.41
CA PRO A 183 -9.36 13.68 16.71
C PRO A 183 -8.23 14.70 16.86
N GLN A 184 -7.42 14.48 17.89
CA GLN A 184 -6.31 15.30 18.35
C GLN A 184 -5.18 15.39 17.31
N SER A 185 -5.27 16.33 16.36
CA SER A 185 -4.18 16.69 15.45
C SER A 185 -3.24 17.85 15.90
N PRO A 186 -3.48 18.66 16.95
CA PRO A 186 -2.61 19.79 17.25
C PRO A 186 -1.35 19.42 18.05
N LEU A 187 -1.34 18.28 18.76
CA LEU A 187 -0.20 17.86 19.60
C LEU A 187 0.95 17.25 18.79
N LEU A 188 0.66 16.50 17.73
CA LEU A 188 1.69 15.91 16.86
C LEU A 188 2.42 16.98 16.05
N LEU A 189 1.71 17.99 15.56
CA LEU A 189 2.29 19.15 14.89
C LEU A 189 3.18 19.96 15.82
N LEU A 190 2.75 20.17 17.07
CA LEU A 190 3.55 20.87 18.08
C LEU A 190 4.82 20.09 18.45
N LEU A 191 4.69 18.77 18.63
CA LEU A 191 5.83 17.90 18.94
C LEU A 191 6.85 17.87 17.80
N LEU A 192 6.39 17.81 16.55
CA LEU A 192 7.25 17.86 15.37
C LEU A 192 7.98 19.20 15.26
N LEU A 193 7.28 20.31 15.54
CA LEU A 193 7.87 21.65 15.51
C LEU A 193 8.94 21.84 16.59
N LEU A 194 8.79 21.17 17.75
CA LEU A 194 9.75 21.25 18.85
C LEU A 194 10.98 20.35 18.62
N LEU A 195 10.81 19.17 18.02
CA LEU A 195 11.91 18.20 17.85
C LEU A 195 12.84 18.53 16.68
N LEU A 196 12.31 19.15 15.63
CA LEU A 196 13.08 19.50 14.43
C LEU A 196 14.29 20.44 14.68
N PRO A 197 14.17 21.55 15.44
CA PRO A 197 15.30 22.44 15.70
C PRO A 197 16.37 21.78 16.58
N VAL A 198 15.99 20.91 17.53
CA VAL A 198 16.93 20.19 18.38
C VAL A 198 17.77 19.21 17.56
N ALA A 199 17.13 18.46 16.66
CA ALA A 199 17.82 17.54 15.76
C ALA A 199 18.82 18.26 14.84
N LEU A 200 18.44 19.43 14.31
CA LEU A 200 19.33 20.26 13.47
C LEU A 200 20.52 20.80 14.26
N LEU A 201 20.34 21.20 15.52
CA LEU A 201 21.43 21.67 16.38
C LEU A 201 22.44 20.55 16.67
N LEU A 202 21.95 19.33 16.93
CA LEU A 202 22.80 18.16 17.16
C LEU A 202 23.62 17.79 15.92
N LEU A 203 23.03 17.88 14.73
CA LEU A 203 23.75 17.66 13.48
C LEU A 203 24.82 18.73 13.24
N ALA A 204 24.51 19.99 13.53
CA ALA A 204 25.47 21.09 13.38
C ALA A 204 26.65 20.97 14.35
N THR A 205 26.40 20.58 15.61
CA THR A 205 27.46 20.36 16.61
C THR A 205 28.32 19.14 16.25
N ALA A 206 27.71 18.03 15.84
CA ALA A 206 28.43 16.86 15.35
C ALA A 206 29.29 17.18 14.12
N TRP A 207 28.76 17.96 13.16
CA TRP A 207 29.50 18.43 11.99
C TRP A 207 30.68 19.34 12.37
N CYS A 208 30.46 20.28 13.28
CA CYS A 208 31.52 21.17 13.78
C CYS A 208 32.61 20.39 14.51
N LEU A 209 32.25 19.43 15.36
CA LEU A 209 33.21 18.55 16.06
C LEU A 209 34.00 17.69 15.08
N CYS A 210 33.35 17.12 14.06
CA CYS A 210 34.03 16.34 13.02
C CYS A 210 34.99 17.20 12.20
N ARG A 211 34.58 18.43 11.84
CA ARG A 211 35.42 19.36 11.09
C ARG A 211 36.60 19.86 11.93
N TRP A 212 36.38 20.08 13.23
CA TRP A 212 37.43 20.48 14.17
C TRP A 212 38.42 19.35 14.44
N ARG A 213 37.95 18.09 14.58
CA ARG A 213 38.82 16.90 14.65
C ARG A 213 39.66 16.73 13.38
N ARG A 214 39.10 16.97 12.18
CA ARG A 214 39.88 16.97 10.93
C ARG A 214 40.94 18.07 10.92
N ARG A 215 40.63 19.28 11.39
CA ARG A 215 41.59 20.39 11.46
C ARG A 215 42.68 20.21 12.53
N ARG A 216 42.40 19.50 13.63
CA ARG A 216 43.39 19.18 14.66
C ARG A 216 44.41 18.11 14.22
N ARG A 217 44.05 17.23 13.28
CA ARG A 217 44.98 16.23 12.72
C ARG A 217 46.01 16.81 11.74
N THR A 218 45.90 18.10 11.38
CA THR A 218 46.83 18.77 10.44
C THR A 218 47.72 19.83 11.10
N ARG A 219 47.96 19.78 12.41
CA ARG A 219 49.02 20.58 13.04
C ARG A 219 50.05 19.73 13.80
N TYR A 220 51.16 19.53 13.08
CA TYR A 220 52.57 19.51 13.53
C TYR A 220 53.26 18.17 13.87
N PRO A 221 54.62 18.12 13.74
CA PRO A 221 55.35 17.37 12.72
C PRO A 221 56.28 16.30 13.35
N GLY A 222 56.99 15.50 12.54
CA GLY A 222 58.06 14.67 13.10
C GLY A 222 58.53 13.57 12.17
N GLU A 223 59.21 13.97 11.10
CA GLU A 223 59.97 13.08 10.23
C GLU A 223 61.29 12.71 10.95
N ARG A 224 61.38 11.45 11.41
CA ARG A 224 62.66 10.77 11.61
C ARG A 224 62.60 9.42 10.92
N VAL A 225 63.15 9.41 9.72
CA VAL A 225 63.46 8.23 8.91
C VAL A 225 64.75 7.58 9.42
N SER A 226 64.79 6.25 9.27
CA SER A 226 65.95 5.35 9.24
C SER A 226 66.47 4.73 10.55
N GLN A 227 65.86 3.60 10.91
CA GLN A 227 66.58 2.40 11.36
C GLN A 227 66.44 1.35 10.24
N GLN A 228 67.54 1.04 9.54
CA GLN A 228 68.33 -0.18 9.71
C GLN A 228 67.72 -1.43 9.04
N GLY A 229 68.31 -1.79 7.89
CA GLY A 229 69.04 -3.06 7.74
C GLY A 229 68.24 -4.34 7.52
N ALA A 230 68.26 -4.84 6.28
CA ALA A 230 68.46 -6.26 5.94
C ALA A 230 68.65 -6.34 4.41
N GLN A 231 69.88 -6.36 3.89
CA GLN A 231 70.70 -7.54 3.60
C GLN A 231 70.14 -8.53 2.57
N SER A 232 71.05 -8.95 1.69
CA SER A 232 71.02 -9.98 0.64
C SER A 232 70.47 -9.50 -0.72
N GLY A 233 71.23 -9.39 -1.81
CA GLY A 233 72.58 -9.85 -2.14
C GLY A 233 72.50 -11.03 -3.09
N TRP A 234 72.61 -10.80 -4.40
CA TRP A 234 73.05 -11.83 -5.35
C TRP A 234 73.86 -11.19 -6.48
N ARG A 235 75.03 -11.82 -6.68
CA ARG A 235 76.15 -11.47 -7.53
C ARG A 235 76.01 -12.24 -8.84
N GLY A 236 76.28 -11.60 -9.97
CA GLY A 236 76.42 -12.27 -11.27
C GLY A 236 77.13 -11.36 -12.24
N SER A 237 78.44 -11.56 -12.40
CA SER A 237 79.30 -10.81 -13.32
C SER A 237 80.40 -11.72 -13.83
N ARG A 238 80.86 -11.40 -15.04
CA ARG A 238 81.89 -12.02 -15.91
C ARG A 238 81.31 -12.89 -17.02
N GLY A 239 81.71 -12.69 -18.27
CA GLY A 239 82.70 -11.78 -18.84
C GLY A 239 82.73 -11.95 -20.35
#